data_AF-A0A3N5EU67-F1
#
_entry.id   AF-A0A3N5EU67-F1
#
_cell.length_a   1.000
_cell.length_b   1.000
_cell.length_c   1.000
_cell.angle_alpha   90.00
_cell.angle_beta   90.00
_cell.angle_gamma   90.00
#
_symmetry.space_group_name_H-M   'P 1'
#
loop_
_entity.id
_entity.type
_entity.pdbx_description
1 polymer ?
#
loop_
_entity_poly.entity_id
_entity_poly.type
_entity_poly.pdbx_seq_one_letter_code
_entity_poly.pdbx_strand_id
1 'polypeptide(L)'
;MSEQGWREFLAAEGVEDWVVLHGGATAVFRVGSVQEAARLAEAMAGIPELEGSGALLTIADGGLTVRLSRDLWQLEPRHIELARAV
;
A
#
# COMPACT_ATOMS: atom_id res chain seq x y z
N MET A 1 -13.77 8.68 4.02
CA MET A 1 -13.38 8.88 2.63
C MET A 1 -14.13 10.09 2.13
N SER A 2 -13.43 11.14 1.67
CA SER A 2 -14.06 12.04 0.71
C SER A 2 -14.18 11.27 -0.60
N GLU A 3 -15.33 11.36 -1.25
CA GLU A 3 -15.54 10.74 -2.56
C GLU A 3 -14.48 11.21 -3.58
N GLN A 4 -14.04 12.46 -3.43
CA GLN A 4 -12.99 13.06 -4.24
C GLN A 4 -11.65 12.33 -4.12
N GLY A 5 -11.09 12.15 -2.92
CA GLY A 5 -9.77 11.52 -2.76
C GLY A 5 -9.73 10.06 -3.21
N TRP A 6 -10.86 9.36 -3.10
CA TRP A 6 -11.03 8.03 -3.67
C TRP A 6 -11.00 8.03 -5.21
N ARG A 7 -11.76 8.92 -5.85
CA ARG A 7 -11.79 9.04 -7.31
C ARG A 7 -10.43 9.46 -7.87
N GLU A 8 -9.77 10.42 -7.22
CA GLU A 8 -8.43 10.88 -7.60
C GLU A 8 -7.40 9.75 -7.53
N PHE A 9 -7.44 8.94 -6.46
CA PHE A 9 -6.55 7.79 -6.33
C PHE A 9 -6.79 6.76 -7.44
N LEU A 10 -8.05 6.37 -7.68
CA LEU A 10 -8.36 5.37 -8.72
C LEU A 10 -8.11 5.86 -10.16
N ALA A 11 -8.08 7.17 -10.38
CA ALA A 11 -7.80 7.76 -11.68
C ALA A 11 -6.30 7.97 -11.94
N ALA A 12 -5.44 7.77 -10.93
CA ALA A 12 -4.01 7.95 -11.08
C ALA A 12 -3.38 6.83 -11.91
N GLU A 13 -2.41 7.17 -12.75
CA GLU A 13 -1.54 6.18 -13.40
C GLU A 13 -0.48 5.66 -12.41
N GLY A 14 -0.13 4.38 -12.54
CA GLY A 14 0.90 3.73 -11.72
C GLY A 14 0.40 3.23 -10.37
N VAL A 15 -0.92 3.04 -10.20
CA VAL A 15 -1.53 2.46 -8.99
C VAL A 15 -2.47 1.29 -9.29
N GLU A 16 -2.27 0.62 -10.42
CA GLU A 16 -3.19 -0.41 -10.96
C GLU A 16 -3.32 -1.64 -10.05
N ASP A 17 -2.27 -1.94 -9.26
CA ASP A 17 -2.27 -3.06 -8.30
C ASP A 17 -3.03 -2.75 -7.00
N TRP A 18 -3.53 -1.52 -6.83
CA TRP A 18 -4.12 -1.04 -5.59
C TRP A 18 -5.66 -1.08 -5.63
N VAL A 19 -6.25 -1.65 -4.57
CA VAL A 19 -7.69 -1.58 -4.30
C VAL A 19 -7.97 -0.70 -3.08
N VAL A 20 -9.01 0.13 -3.13
CA VAL A 20 -9.40 0.96 -1.99
C VAL A 20 -10.42 0.21 -1.15
N LEU A 21 -10.00 -0.24 0.04
CA LEU A 21 -10.87 -0.90 1.02
C LEU A 21 -11.24 0.09 2.14
N HIS A 22 -12.15 -0.31 3.04
CA HIS A 22 -12.58 0.53 4.17
C HIS A 22 -11.38 1.06 4.99
N GLY A 23 -10.27 0.33 5.03
CA GLY A 23 -9.02 0.73 5.71
C GLY A 23 -7.96 1.45 4.85
N GLY A 24 -8.26 1.87 3.62
CA GLY A 24 -7.34 2.57 2.73
C GLY A 24 -6.89 1.78 1.50
N ALA A 25 -6.04 2.39 0.67
CA ALA A 25 -5.44 1.75 -0.50
C ALA A 25 -4.60 0.55 -0.06
N THR A 26 -4.89 -0.61 -0.66
CA THR A 26 -4.32 -1.90 -0.33
C THR A 26 -3.85 -2.61 -1.59
N ALA A 27 -2.64 -3.14 -1.59
CA ALA A 27 -2.10 -4.01 -2.63
C ALA A 27 -1.64 -5.34 -2.04
N VAL A 28 -1.65 -6.40 -2.84
CA VAL A 28 -1.17 -7.74 -2.45
C VAL A 28 -0.13 -8.22 -3.46
N PHE A 29 1.10 -8.40 -2.98
CA PHE A 29 2.21 -8.92 -3.76
C PHE A 29 2.32 -10.42 -3.51
N ARG A 30 2.17 -11.24 -4.56
CA ARG A 30 2.25 -12.69 -4.48
C ARG A 30 3.70 -13.16 -4.44
N VAL A 31 4.00 -14.08 -3.54
CA VAL A 31 5.31 -14.74 -3.41
C VAL A 31 5.14 -16.24 -3.19
N GLY A 32 6.22 -17.02 -3.33
CA GLY A 32 6.21 -18.47 -3.17
C GLY A 32 6.41 -18.97 -1.74
N SER A 33 6.77 -18.10 -0.79
CA SER A 33 6.95 -18.48 0.62
C SER A 33 6.95 -17.28 1.59
N VAL A 34 6.78 -17.56 2.89
CA VAL A 34 7.00 -16.58 3.98
C VAL A 34 8.38 -15.92 3.90
N GLN A 35 9.43 -16.66 3.54
CA GLN A 35 10.79 -16.11 3.47
C GLN A 35 10.96 -15.10 2.32
N GLU A 36 10.30 -15.33 1.19
CA GLU A 36 10.26 -14.37 0.09
C GLU A 36 9.44 -13.14 0.46
N ALA A 37 8.32 -13.30 1.17
CA ALA A 37 7.53 -12.18 1.68
C ALA A 37 8.32 -11.31 2.67
N ALA A 38 9.13 -11.92 3.54
CA ALA A 38 10.00 -11.20 4.47
C ALA A 38 11.08 -10.40 3.74
N ARG A 39 11.72 -10.98 2.71
CA ARG A 39 12.69 -10.27 1.86
C ARG A 39 12.04 -9.10 1.11
N LEU A 40 10.83 -9.29 0.60
CA LEU A 40 10.08 -8.20 -0.05
C LEU A 40 9.73 -7.10 0.95
N ALA A 41 9.32 -7.46 2.18
CA ALA A 41 9.04 -6.49 3.23
C ALA A 41 10.29 -5.69 3.63
N GLU A 42 11.45 -6.34 3.68
CA GLU A 42 12.74 -5.66 3.91
C GLU A 42 13.06 -4.66 2.79
N ALA A 43 12.87 -5.05 1.53
CA ALA A 43 13.05 -4.15 0.39
C ALA A 43 12.10 -2.94 0.47
N MET A 44 10.83 -3.17 0.81
CA MET A 44 9.85 -2.10 1.01
C MET A 44 10.22 -1.18 2.18
N ALA A 45 10.72 -1.72 3.29
CA ALA A 45 11.18 -0.90 4.41
C ALA A 45 12.33 0.06 4.04
N GLY A 46 13.02 -0.19 2.91
CA GLY A 46 14.02 0.72 2.34
C GLY A 46 13.44 1.93 1.58
N ILE A 47 12.14 1.98 1.32
CA ILE A 47 11.46 3.09 0.62
C ILE A 47 11.32 4.28 1.60
N PRO A 48 11.99 5.42 1.36
CA PRO A 48 11.95 6.56 2.27
C PRO A 48 10.54 7.09 2.55
N GLU A 49 9.65 7.04 1.55
CA GLU A 49 8.28 7.52 1.63
C GLU A 49 7.41 6.68 2.58
N LEU A 50 7.81 5.45 2.91
CA LEU A 50 7.10 4.61 3.88
C LEU A 50 7.45 4.97 5.33
N GLU A 51 8.58 5.62 5.60
CA GLU A 51 9.00 6.00 6.95
C GLU A 51 8.00 6.99 7.56
N GLY A 52 7.45 6.67 8.73
CA GLY A 52 6.44 7.50 9.40
C GLY A 52 5.10 7.64 8.65
N SER A 53 4.90 6.96 7.51
CA SER A 53 3.67 7.04 6.71
C SER A 53 2.45 6.42 7.40
N GLY A 54 2.69 5.54 8.38
CA GLY A 54 1.63 4.74 9.01
C GLY A 54 1.17 3.54 8.17
N ALA A 55 1.88 3.23 7.07
CA ALA A 55 1.64 2.05 6.26
C ALA A 55 1.80 0.74 7.07
N LEU A 56 1.10 -0.30 6.63
CA LEU A 56 1.07 -1.60 7.27
C LEU A 56 1.50 -2.68 6.27
N LEU A 57 2.48 -3.48 6.68
CA LEU A 57 2.96 -4.65 5.95
C LEU A 57 2.49 -5.91 6.69
N THR A 58 1.78 -6.81 6.00
CA THR A 58 1.34 -8.10 6.56
C THR A 58 1.90 -9.25 5.73
N ILE A 59 2.74 -10.08 6.34
CA ILE A 59 3.32 -11.26 5.72
C ILE A 59 2.39 -12.46 5.91
N ALA A 60 2.13 -13.19 4.83
CA ALA A 60 1.44 -14.47 4.80
C ALA A 60 2.20 -15.47 3.91
N ASP A 61 1.89 -16.76 4.02
CA ASP A 61 2.60 -17.86 3.35
C ASP A 61 2.68 -17.74 1.81
N GLY A 62 1.78 -16.98 1.19
CA GLY A 62 1.81 -16.74 -0.25
C GLY A 62 1.95 -15.28 -0.66
N GLY A 63 2.11 -14.32 0.26
CA GLY A 63 2.06 -12.92 -0.13
C GLY A 63 2.39 -11.92 0.96
N LEU A 64 2.65 -10.70 0.50
CA LEU A 64 2.80 -9.51 1.32
C LEU A 64 1.65 -8.57 0.98
N THR A 65 0.84 -8.23 1.98
CA THR A 65 -0.18 -7.18 1.85
C THR A 65 0.40 -5.87 2.32
N VAL A 66 0.22 -4.81 1.52
CA VAL A 66 0.58 -3.44 1.86
C VAL A 66 -0.69 -2.62 1.98
N ARG A 67 -0.82 -1.84 3.06
CA ARG A 67 -1.92 -0.88 3.26
C ARG A 67 -1.37 0.48 3.63
N LEU A 68 -1.73 1.52 2.88
CA LEU A 68 -1.08 2.85 2.99
C LEU A 68 -1.55 3.71 4.15
N SER A 69 -2.63 3.32 4.85
CA SER A 69 -3.03 4.00 6.08
C SER A 69 -3.47 3.01 7.17
N ARG A 70 -3.19 3.38 8.42
CA ARG A 70 -3.76 2.74 9.60
C ARG A 70 -5.12 3.32 9.94
N ASP A 71 -5.26 4.62 9.77
CA ASP A 71 -6.47 5.34 10.15
C ASP A 71 -7.46 5.34 9.00
N LEU A 72 -8.70 5.00 9.37
CA LEU A 72 -9.84 5.21 8.51
C LEU A 72 -9.91 6.73 8.21
N TRP A 73 -10.12 7.05 6.94
CA TRP A 73 -10.97 8.15 6.48
C TRP A 73 -10.41 9.13 5.45
N GLN A 74 -9.11 9.25 5.14
CA GLN A 74 -8.69 10.11 4.01
C GLN A 74 -7.54 9.54 3.17
N LEU A 75 -7.89 9.05 1.98
CA LEU A 75 -6.95 9.00 0.87
C LEU A 75 -6.63 10.44 0.47
N GLU A 76 -5.49 10.90 0.94
CA GLU A 76 -4.86 12.14 0.54
C GLU A 76 -3.95 11.93 -0.69
N PRO A 77 -3.64 12.99 -1.47
CA PRO A 77 -2.75 12.90 -2.62
C PRO A 77 -1.39 12.25 -2.33
N ARG A 78 -0.85 12.40 -1.11
CA ARG A 78 0.40 11.75 -0.70
C ARG A 78 0.37 10.22 -0.82
N HIS A 79 -0.81 9.60 -0.73
CA HIS A 79 -0.92 8.15 -0.85
C HIS A 79 -0.77 7.68 -2.30
N ILE A 80 -0.98 8.54 -3.30
CA ILE A 80 -0.70 8.21 -4.70
C ILE A 80 0.81 8.08 -4.90
N GLU A 81 1.58 9.05 -4.39
CA GLU A 81 3.04 8.99 -4.46
C GLU A 81 3.59 7.79 -3.68
N LEU A 82 3.01 7.49 -2.52
CA LEU A 82 3.38 6.31 -1.75
C LEU A 82 3.04 5.01 -2.49
N ALA A 83 1.89 4.94 -3.16
CA ALA A 83 1.48 3.79 -3.94
C ALA A 83 2.41 3.52 -5.14
N ARG A 84 2.99 4.58 -5.71
CA ARG A 84 3.96 4.50 -6.82
C ARG A 84 5.37 4.13 -6.37
N ALA A 85 5.73 4.48 -5.14
CA ALA A 85 7.04 4.18 -4.58
C ALA A 85 7.18 2.70 -4.17
N VAL A 86 6.04 2.05 -3.88
CA VAL A 86 5.90 0.63 -3.53
C VAL A 86 5.78 -0.22 -4.78
#